data_AF-A0A7T0RH86-F1
#
_entry.id   AF-A0A7T0RH86-F1
#
_cell.length_a   1.000
_cell.length_b   1.000
_cell.length_c   1.000
_cell.angle_alpha   90.00
_cell.angle_beta   90.00
_cell.angle_gamma   90.00
#
_symmetry.space_group_name_H-M   'P 1'
#
loop_
_entity.id
_entity.type
_entity.pdbx_description
1 polymer ?
#
loop_
_entity_poly.entity_id
_entity_poly.type
_entity_poly.pdbx_seq_one_letter_code
_entity_poly.pdbx_strand_id
1 'polypeptide(L)'
;MSLQDEALTPAGGGYDETAYRADAIPEQSYAPQNEMLRGRILETRLPWGSYLGVNPTTYQYSESWFREYQYIGDNYHDYTMINEHRWSKRVDENIGILYRLLRFIFVIYSHGFSFIRTGGGVGGGVIFTGIAVFTFLVGTIGQFFVEEPQFPFVLFGVPIAVATFCGVATLLLKLWEKHELKFYKGNRNWSDDYAFCRRTGMVMTSRGDFPFYEFDPYIEMRVGTQGSQFHSFKVIHRYPHRSPDPLTNNPLEFSFAVDGSIAQLYAVWDMLQRYMDVSQPLPDVPELEPFRHLDPTTKAYDEAGKRGRPATYWRDLYAHSSEEELKALREAHRAEVDGAHWGGRPDLMELSVPNYRETRKGEPEDVNDFGRFPWKAGKFSDRPEATQSVDSHDQQQNDENRR
;
A
#
# COMPACT_ATOMS: atom_id res chain seq x y z
N MET A 1 -36.50 -8.93 5.77
CA MET A 1 -36.12 -8.65 7.17
C MET A 1 -34.73 -8.03 7.09
N SER A 2 -34.66 -6.71 7.24
CA SER A 2 -33.45 -5.91 7.06
C SER A 2 -32.62 -5.99 8.33
N LEU A 3 -31.38 -6.47 8.23
CA LEU A 3 -30.35 -6.42 9.29
C LEU A 3 -29.44 -5.20 9.04
N GLN A 4 -30.05 -4.04 8.82
CA GLN A 4 -29.37 -2.75 8.81
C GLN A 4 -30.05 -1.95 9.92
N ASP A 5 -29.45 -1.99 11.11
CA ASP A 5 -29.60 -1.03 12.22
C ASP A 5 -29.16 -1.70 13.54
N GLU A 6 -27.96 -2.31 13.55
CA GLU A 6 -27.27 -2.48 14.83
C GLU A 6 -26.35 -1.29 15.01
N ALA A 7 -26.80 -0.36 15.85
CA ALA A 7 -26.03 0.81 16.22
C ALA A 7 -24.71 0.36 16.84
N LEU A 8 -23.60 0.80 16.23
CA LEU A 8 -22.29 0.82 16.87
C LEU A 8 -22.45 1.49 18.24
N THR A 9 -22.43 0.68 19.29
CA THR A 9 -22.53 1.16 20.67
C THR A 9 -21.32 2.03 20.97
N PRO A 10 -21.49 3.24 21.54
CA PRO A 10 -20.36 4.07 21.87
C PRO A 10 -19.65 3.57 23.15
N ALA A 11 -18.34 3.34 23.00
CA ALA A 11 -17.27 3.56 23.99
C ALA A 11 -17.33 2.86 25.36
N GLY A 12 -16.87 1.60 25.40
CA GLY A 12 -15.94 1.19 26.45
C GLY A 12 -14.51 1.54 25.99
N GLY A 13 -13.76 2.34 26.76
CA GLY A 13 -12.42 2.82 26.36
C GLY A 13 -11.31 1.76 26.33
N GLY A 14 -11.64 0.49 26.15
CA GLY A 14 -10.72 -0.65 26.19
C GLY A 14 -10.74 -1.48 24.90
N TYR A 15 -9.96 -2.55 24.90
CA TYR A 15 -9.94 -3.56 23.85
C TYR A 15 -10.96 -4.66 24.16
N ASP A 16 -11.53 -5.28 23.12
CA ASP A 16 -12.42 -6.42 23.28
C ASP A 16 -11.64 -7.65 23.75
N GLU A 17 -12.35 -8.63 24.32
CA GLU A 17 -11.74 -9.91 24.74
C GLU A 17 -11.16 -10.69 23.56
N THR A 18 -11.68 -10.47 22.35
CA THR A 18 -11.20 -11.08 21.10
C THR A 18 -10.01 -10.34 20.48
N ALA A 19 -9.57 -9.23 21.07
CA ALA A 19 -8.46 -8.44 20.55
C ALA A 19 -7.17 -9.27 20.48
N TYR A 20 -6.45 -9.13 19.38
CA TYR A 20 -5.28 -9.95 19.11
C TYR A 20 -4.11 -9.60 20.05
N ARG A 21 -3.45 -10.63 20.59
CA ARG A 21 -2.20 -10.53 21.35
C ARG A 21 -1.26 -11.65 20.95
N ALA A 22 0.01 -11.36 20.70
CA ALA A 22 0.99 -12.36 20.28
C ALA A 22 1.24 -13.46 21.32
N ASP A 23 1.14 -13.14 22.61
CA ASP A 23 1.37 -14.05 23.72
C ASP A 23 0.14 -14.90 24.10
N ALA A 24 -1.01 -14.65 23.46
CA ALA A 24 -2.28 -15.30 23.75
C ALA A 24 -3.03 -15.74 22.48
N ILE A 25 -2.30 -16.27 21.48
CA ILE A 25 -2.91 -16.86 20.30
C ILE A 25 -3.70 -18.11 20.73
N PRO A 26 -5.01 -18.21 20.46
CA PRO A 26 -5.81 -19.34 20.89
C PRO A 26 -5.44 -20.61 20.10
N GLU A 27 -5.67 -21.76 20.72
CA GLU A 27 -5.60 -23.05 20.03
C GLU A 27 -6.60 -23.09 18.87
N GLN A 28 -6.14 -23.60 17.72
CA GLN A 28 -6.89 -23.59 16.49
C GLN A 28 -7.00 -24.98 15.89
N SER A 29 -8.05 -25.19 15.09
CA SER A 29 -8.18 -26.41 14.30
C SER A 29 -7.03 -26.57 13.32
N TYR A 30 -6.76 -27.81 12.92
CA TYR A 30 -5.77 -28.14 11.90
C TYR A 30 -5.88 -27.22 10.68
N ALA A 31 -4.74 -26.77 10.16
CA ALA A 31 -4.68 -26.08 8.88
C ALA A 31 -5.09 -27.07 7.78
N PRO A 32 -6.21 -26.83 7.07
CA PRO A 32 -6.63 -27.71 5.99
C PRO A 32 -5.72 -27.55 4.77
N GLN A 33 -5.62 -28.61 3.97
CA GLN A 33 -5.07 -28.48 2.63
C GLN A 33 -5.96 -27.53 1.83
N ASN A 34 -5.37 -26.46 1.32
CA ASN A 34 -6.10 -25.43 0.60
C ASN A 34 -5.86 -25.60 -0.90
N GLU A 35 -6.70 -26.40 -1.57
CA GLU A 35 -6.64 -26.61 -3.03
C GLU A 35 -6.76 -25.29 -3.81
N MET A 36 -7.34 -24.24 -3.22
CA MET A 36 -7.44 -22.92 -3.86
C MET A 36 -6.09 -22.20 -3.95
N LEU A 37 -5.05 -22.70 -3.26
CA LEU A 37 -3.68 -22.22 -3.39
C LEU A 37 -2.88 -22.98 -4.44
N ARG A 38 -3.44 -24.05 -5.01
CA ARG A 38 -2.75 -24.90 -5.98
C ARG A 38 -2.42 -24.12 -7.25
N GLY A 39 -1.17 -24.26 -7.72
CA GLY A 39 -0.67 -23.56 -8.92
C GLY A 39 -0.21 -22.13 -8.66
N ARG A 40 -0.37 -21.59 -7.45
CA ARG A 40 0.23 -20.31 -7.06
C ARG A 40 1.68 -20.51 -6.65
N ILE A 41 2.50 -19.49 -6.90
CA ILE A 41 3.90 -19.45 -6.46
C ILE A 41 3.95 -18.69 -5.14
N LEU A 42 3.57 -19.40 -4.07
CA LEU A 42 3.74 -18.94 -2.69
C LEU A 42 5.15 -19.34 -2.26
N GLU A 43 6.05 -18.36 -2.23
CA GLU A 43 7.46 -18.61 -1.99
C GLU A 43 7.72 -19.00 -0.55
N THR A 44 7.11 -18.26 0.39
CA THR A 44 7.27 -18.50 1.81
C THR A 44 6.11 -17.96 2.62
N ARG A 45 5.92 -18.56 3.80
CA ARG A 45 5.03 -18.07 4.84
C ARG A 45 5.84 -17.33 5.91
N LEU A 46 5.33 -16.18 6.36
CA LEU A 46 6.00 -15.35 7.36
C LEU A 46 5.64 -15.76 8.80
N PRO A 47 6.53 -15.53 9.78
CA PRO A 47 6.36 -15.94 11.17
C PRO A 47 5.44 -15.00 11.93
N TRP A 48 4.72 -15.53 12.91
CA TRP A 48 3.84 -14.79 13.81
C TRP A 48 4.50 -14.44 15.14
N GLY A 49 4.16 -13.26 15.68
CA GLY A 49 4.38 -12.88 17.07
C GLY A 49 5.81 -12.49 17.45
N SER A 50 6.75 -12.47 16.50
CA SER A 50 8.14 -12.04 16.71
C SER A 50 8.44 -10.72 15.99
N TYR A 51 8.46 -9.62 16.75
CA TYR A 51 8.54 -8.28 16.21
C TYR A 51 9.97 -7.70 16.24
N LEU A 52 10.43 -7.18 15.11
CA LEU A 52 11.67 -6.36 15.07
C LEU A 52 11.40 -4.89 15.38
N GLY A 53 10.15 -4.44 15.22
CA GLY A 53 9.79 -3.03 15.47
C GLY A 53 10.19 -2.08 14.33
N VAL A 54 10.70 -2.62 13.22
CA VAL A 54 11.10 -1.83 12.04
C VAL A 54 9.91 -1.71 11.09
N ASN A 55 9.53 -0.48 10.75
CA ASN A 55 8.43 -0.19 9.85
C ASN A 55 8.89 -0.24 8.37
N PRO A 56 8.00 -0.55 7.42
CA PRO A 56 8.27 -0.49 5.99
C PRO A 56 8.50 0.95 5.51
N THR A 57 9.38 1.10 4.51
CA THR A 57 9.71 2.42 3.94
C THR A 57 8.52 3.07 3.23
N THR A 58 7.60 2.27 2.68
CA THR A 58 6.40 2.80 1.99
C THR A 58 5.56 3.72 2.88
N TYR A 59 5.54 3.49 4.19
CA TYR A 59 4.76 4.24 5.17
C TYR A 59 5.60 5.26 5.94
N GLN A 60 6.80 5.61 5.46
CA GLN A 60 7.62 6.65 6.09
C GLN A 60 8.24 7.56 5.03
N TYR A 61 8.41 8.84 5.40
CA TYR A 61 9.06 9.85 4.58
C TYR A 61 8.43 10.05 3.18
N SER A 62 7.12 9.76 3.03
CA SER A 62 6.31 10.18 1.88
C SER A 62 5.61 11.50 2.16
N GLU A 63 5.74 12.49 1.27
CA GLU A 63 5.04 13.79 1.40
C GLU A 63 3.51 13.69 1.25
N SER A 64 3.02 12.62 0.62
CA SER A 64 1.59 12.46 0.34
C SER A 64 0.75 12.58 1.61
N TRP A 65 1.21 11.97 2.71
CA TRP A 65 0.51 12.01 3.99
C TRP A 65 0.32 13.45 4.49
N PHE A 66 1.39 14.25 4.51
CA PHE A 66 1.36 15.57 5.12
C PHE A 66 0.50 16.56 4.31
N ARG A 67 0.59 16.50 2.98
CA ARG A 67 -0.27 17.31 2.09
C ARG A 67 -1.74 16.99 2.31
N GLU A 68 -2.08 15.71 2.51
CA GLU A 68 -3.44 15.29 2.83
C GLU A 68 -3.88 15.77 4.21
N TYR A 69 -3.02 15.62 5.22
CA TYR A 69 -3.30 16.07 6.58
C TYR A 69 -3.55 17.58 6.67
N GLN A 70 -2.67 18.39 6.09
CA GLN A 70 -2.82 19.85 6.04
C GLN A 70 -4.11 20.29 5.33
N TYR A 71 -4.53 19.54 4.33
CA TYR A 71 -5.68 19.89 3.50
C TYR A 71 -7.02 19.47 4.09
N ILE A 72 -7.09 18.30 4.73
CA ILE A 72 -8.32 17.74 5.31
C ILE A 72 -8.59 18.33 6.70
N GLY A 73 -7.54 18.62 7.48
CA GLY A 73 -7.66 19.21 8.82
C GLY A 73 -8.40 18.28 9.78
N ASP A 74 -9.38 18.83 10.50
CA ASP A 74 -10.07 18.15 11.61
C ASP A 74 -10.81 16.87 11.19
N ASN A 75 -11.22 16.75 9.92
CA ASN A 75 -11.92 15.57 9.42
C ASN A 75 -10.98 14.46 8.91
N TYR A 76 -9.67 14.53 9.21
CA TYR A 76 -8.67 13.58 8.69
C TYR A 76 -9.06 12.12 8.95
N HIS A 77 -9.66 11.86 10.11
CA HIS A 77 -10.17 10.56 10.55
C HIS A 77 -11.05 9.82 9.53
N ASP A 78 -11.94 10.54 8.83
CA ASP A 78 -12.98 9.91 7.99
C ASP A 78 -12.50 9.60 6.57
N TYR A 79 -11.39 10.18 6.16
CA TYR A 79 -10.89 10.14 4.78
C TYR A 79 -9.55 9.41 4.64
N THR A 80 -9.14 8.68 5.67
CA THR A 80 -7.87 7.94 5.70
C THR A 80 -8.08 6.44 5.68
N MET A 81 -7.11 5.75 5.10
CA MET A 81 -7.09 4.29 5.05
C MET A 81 -6.92 3.68 6.44
N ILE A 82 -6.21 4.37 7.33
CA ILE A 82 -5.83 3.93 8.66
C ILE A 82 -6.27 4.99 9.66
N ASN A 83 -6.91 4.54 10.75
CA ASN A 83 -7.24 5.34 11.93
C ASN A 83 -7.17 4.46 13.21
N GLU A 84 -7.64 4.98 14.35
CA GLU A 84 -7.65 4.31 15.66
C GLU A 84 -8.58 3.09 15.74
N HIS A 85 -9.52 2.99 14.80
CA HIS A 85 -10.52 1.93 14.78
C HIS A 85 -10.16 0.83 13.78
N ARG A 86 -9.66 1.22 12.61
CA ARG A 86 -9.51 0.32 11.47
C ARG A 86 -8.34 0.66 10.55
N TRP A 87 -7.88 -0.36 9.85
CA TRP A 87 -7.05 -0.25 8.66
C TRP A 87 -7.81 -0.84 7.48
N SER A 88 -8.49 0.03 6.74
CA SER A 88 -9.27 -0.32 5.56
C SER A 88 -8.40 -0.76 4.39
N LYS A 89 -8.89 -1.70 3.59
CA LYS A 89 -8.28 -2.18 2.34
C LYS A 89 -9.13 -1.92 1.12
N ARG A 90 -10.29 -1.29 1.31
CA ARG A 90 -11.22 -0.99 0.22
C ARG A 90 -11.64 0.46 0.27
N VAL A 91 -11.43 1.13 -0.85
CA VAL A 91 -12.05 2.41 -1.11
C VAL A 91 -13.43 2.14 -1.68
N ASP A 92 -14.46 2.66 -1.03
CA ASP A 92 -15.79 2.77 -1.59
C ASP A 92 -15.99 4.16 -2.18
N GLU A 93 -16.66 4.22 -3.33
CA GLU A 93 -17.03 5.47 -3.99
C GLU A 93 -18.54 5.44 -4.17
N ASN A 94 -19.25 6.07 -3.24
CA ASN A 94 -20.71 6.22 -3.28
C ASN A 94 -21.14 7.29 -4.31
N ILE A 95 -20.73 7.09 -5.56
CA ILE A 95 -21.00 7.99 -6.68
C ILE A 95 -21.60 7.18 -7.84
N GLY A 96 -22.68 7.70 -8.43
CA GLY A 96 -23.36 7.04 -9.54
C GLY A 96 -22.50 6.93 -10.80
N ILE A 97 -22.84 5.96 -11.67
CA ILE A 97 -22.14 5.71 -12.95
C ILE A 97 -22.08 6.97 -13.81
N LEU A 98 -23.16 7.76 -13.86
CA LEU A 98 -23.20 9.01 -14.61
C LEU A 98 -22.14 10.00 -14.13
N TYR A 99 -21.97 10.15 -12.81
CA TYR A 99 -20.94 11.03 -12.26
C TYR A 99 -19.53 10.53 -12.61
N ARG A 100 -19.29 9.21 -12.54
CA ARG A 100 -18.00 8.62 -12.97
C ARG A 100 -17.71 8.90 -14.44
N LEU A 101 -18.72 8.79 -15.31
CA LEU A 101 -18.60 9.11 -16.73
C LEU A 101 -18.33 10.61 -16.96
N LEU A 102 -19.08 11.49 -16.30
CA LEU A 102 -18.90 12.94 -16.41
C LEU A 102 -17.52 13.37 -15.91
N ARG A 103 -17.04 12.79 -14.82
CA ARG A 103 -15.67 12.98 -14.31
C ARG A 103 -14.64 12.53 -15.34
N PHE A 104 -14.81 11.36 -15.95
CA PHE A 104 -13.90 10.87 -16.98
C PHE A 104 -13.85 11.82 -18.19
N ILE A 105 -15.01 12.28 -18.66
CA ILE A 105 -15.13 13.28 -19.73
C ILE A 105 -14.47 14.60 -19.30
N PHE A 106 -14.70 15.05 -18.06
CA PHE A 106 -14.06 16.24 -17.50
C PHE A 106 -12.53 16.13 -17.54
N VAL A 107 -11.96 15.00 -17.14
CA VAL A 107 -10.50 14.77 -17.16
C VAL A 107 -9.99 14.79 -18.59
N ILE A 108 -10.63 14.09 -19.52
CA ILE A 108 -10.26 14.12 -20.95
C ILE A 108 -10.29 15.55 -21.48
N TYR A 109 -11.36 16.30 -21.19
CA TYR A 109 -11.51 17.65 -21.66
C TYR A 109 -10.44 18.60 -21.07
N SER A 110 -10.37 18.68 -19.75
CA SER A 110 -9.45 19.58 -19.04
C SER A 110 -7.98 19.25 -19.30
N HIS A 111 -7.57 17.98 -19.28
CA HIS A 111 -6.17 17.60 -19.43
C HIS A 111 -5.74 17.46 -20.90
N GLY A 112 -6.64 17.01 -21.79
CA GLY A 112 -6.35 16.82 -23.20
C GLY A 112 -6.32 18.11 -24.01
N PHE A 113 -7.20 19.07 -23.70
CA PHE A 113 -7.38 20.29 -24.49
C PHE A 113 -6.83 21.56 -23.82
N SER A 114 -6.30 21.47 -22.60
CA SER A 114 -5.63 22.58 -21.94
C SER A 114 -4.35 23.01 -22.68
N PHE A 115 -4.01 24.29 -22.61
CA PHE A 115 -2.75 24.85 -23.12
C PHE A 115 -1.53 24.48 -22.27
N ILE A 116 -1.75 24.07 -21.02
CA ILE A 116 -0.71 23.60 -20.10
C ILE A 116 -0.95 22.13 -19.77
N ARG A 117 0.13 21.41 -19.45
CA ARG A 117 0.07 20.04 -18.95
C ARG A 117 0.20 20.01 -17.42
N THR A 118 -0.39 19.01 -16.78
CA THR A 118 -0.11 18.70 -15.38
C THR A 118 1.38 18.49 -15.15
N GLY A 119 1.91 19.14 -14.10
CA GLY A 119 3.35 19.13 -13.81
C GLY A 119 4.21 20.01 -14.73
N GLY A 120 3.58 20.90 -15.52
CA GLY A 120 4.27 21.85 -16.38
C GLY A 120 4.46 21.39 -17.83
N GLY A 121 4.73 22.36 -18.70
CA GLY A 121 4.93 22.16 -20.14
C GLY A 121 3.74 22.53 -21.01
N VAL A 122 3.86 22.23 -22.31
CA VAL A 122 2.88 22.56 -23.35
C VAL A 122 1.78 21.49 -23.39
N GLY A 123 0.52 21.91 -23.27
CA GLY A 123 -0.65 21.04 -23.35
C GLY A 123 -1.22 20.90 -24.77
N GLY A 124 -2.14 19.95 -24.96
CA GLY A 124 -2.72 19.63 -26.25
C GLY A 124 -3.48 20.81 -26.90
N GLY A 125 -3.95 21.78 -26.12
CA GLY A 125 -4.62 22.98 -26.61
C GLY A 125 -3.79 23.80 -27.58
N VAL A 126 -2.46 23.79 -27.46
CA VAL A 126 -1.56 24.46 -28.42
C VAL A 126 -1.62 23.77 -29.78
N ILE A 127 -1.67 22.44 -29.82
CA ILE A 127 -1.77 21.66 -31.06
C ILE A 127 -3.11 21.93 -31.73
N PHE A 128 -4.22 21.84 -30.99
CA PHE A 128 -5.56 22.06 -31.55
C PHE A 128 -5.74 23.49 -32.06
N THR A 129 -5.23 24.48 -31.34
CA THR A 129 -5.25 25.87 -31.78
C THR A 129 -4.37 26.07 -33.03
N GLY A 130 -3.19 25.44 -33.08
CA GLY A 130 -2.32 25.45 -34.26
C GLY A 130 -2.98 24.85 -35.49
N ILE A 131 -3.66 23.71 -35.36
CA ILE A 131 -4.44 23.08 -36.42
C ILE A 131 -5.57 24.02 -36.87
N ALA A 132 -6.33 24.60 -35.94
CA ALA A 132 -7.42 25.50 -36.26
C ALA A 132 -6.94 26.75 -37.03
N VAL A 133 -5.81 27.34 -36.61
CA VAL A 133 -5.17 28.46 -37.32
C VAL A 133 -4.68 28.03 -38.70
N PHE A 134 -4.07 26.86 -38.84
CA PHE A 134 -3.62 26.35 -40.14
C PHE A 134 -4.80 26.11 -41.10
N THR A 135 -5.86 25.44 -40.65
CA THR A 135 -7.08 25.22 -41.43
C THR A 135 -7.72 26.54 -41.83
N PHE A 136 -7.74 27.53 -40.92
CA PHE A 136 -8.19 28.88 -41.23
C PHE A 136 -7.36 29.54 -42.34
N LEU A 137 -6.03 29.48 -42.26
CA LEU A 137 -5.15 30.07 -43.27
C LEU A 137 -5.34 29.41 -44.64
N VAL A 138 -5.35 28.07 -44.68
CA VAL A 138 -5.59 27.31 -45.92
C VAL A 138 -6.98 27.59 -46.49
N GLY A 139 -8.01 27.60 -45.65
CA GLY A 139 -9.38 27.90 -46.05
C GLY A 139 -9.51 29.32 -46.61
N THR A 140 -8.84 30.30 -45.99
CA THR A 140 -8.81 31.69 -46.45
C THR A 140 -8.12 31.82 -47.81
N ILE A 141 -7.00 31.12 -48.02
CA ILE A 141 -6.34 31.07 -49.34
C ILE A 141 -7.28 30.42 -50.37
N GLY A 142 -7.98 29.35 -50.01
CA GLY A 142 -8.93 28.66 -50.88
C GLY A 142 -10.09 29.55 -51.36
N GLN A 143 -10.54 30.52 -50.55
CA GLN A 143 -11.61 31.45 -50.94
C GLN A 143 -11.27 32.29 -52.18
N PHE A 144 -9.98 32.54 -52.47
CA PHE A 144 -9.57 33.26 -53.68
C PHE A 144 -9.79 32.46 -54.97
N PHE A 145 -10.13 31.17 -54.88
CA PHE A 145 -10.27 30.26 -56.01
C PHE A 145 -11.70 29.72 -56.19
N VAL A 146 -12.70 30.28 -55.49
CA VAL A 146 -14.11 29.85 -55.55
C VAL A 146 -14.98 30.99 -56.10
N GLU A 147 -15.95 30.67 -56.95
CA GLU A 147 -16.82 31.65 -57.64
C GLU A 147 -17.74 32.43 -56.69
N GLU A 148 -18.21 31.80 -55.61
CA GLU A 148 -18.98 32.45 -54.54
C GLU A 148 -18.26 32.34 -53.19
N PRO A 149 -17.41 33.32 -52.82
CA PRO A 149 -16.71 33.30 -51.55
C PRO A 149 -17.68 33.48 -50.36
N GLN A 150 -17.54 32.62 -49.36
CA GLN A 150 -18.32 32.68 -48.13
C GLN A 150 -17.72 33.73 -47.18
N PHE A 151 -18.58 34.51 -46.51
CA PHE A 151 -18.15 35.62 -45.64
C PHE A 151 -17.17 35.13 -44.53
N PRO A 152 -16.09 35.89 -44.23
CA PRO A 152 -14.98 35.45 -43.37
C PRO A 152 -15.34 35.18 -41.90
N PHE A 153 -16.52 35.59 -41.40
CA PHE A 153 -16.91 35.42 -40.00
C PHE A 153 -16.98 33.95 -39.55
N VAL A 154 -17.39 33.02 -40.43
CA VAL A 154 -17.42 31.58 -40.11
C VAL A 154 -15.99 31.02 -39.98
N LEU A 155 -15.07 31.50 -40.82
CA LEU A 155 -13.66 31.09 -40.82
C LEU A 155 -12.90 31.67 -39.61
N PHE A 156 -13.12 32.93 -39.24
CA PHE A 156 -12.54 33.53 -38.03
C PHE A 156 -13.14 32.94 -36.74
N GLY A 157 -14.40 32.51 -36.79
CA GLY A 157 -15.07 31.91 -35.64
C GLY A 157 -14.41 30.61 -35.17
N VAL A 158 -13.85 29.81 -36.08
CA VAL A 158 -13.27 28.49 -35.74
C VAL A 158 -12.03 28.60 -34.84
N PRO A 159 -10.97 29.38 -35.18
CA PRO A 159 -9.82 29.54 -34.30
C PRO A 159 -10.19 30.15 -32.94
N ILE A 160 -11.10 31.13 -32.92
CA ILE A 160 -11.54 31.78 -31.68
C ILE A 160 -12.31 30.78 -30.81
N ALA A 161 -13.21 29.99 -31.38
CA ALA A 161 -13.97 28.98 -30.67
C ALA A 161 -13.05 27.89 -30.10
N VAL A 162 -12.07 27.40 -30.89
CA VAL A 162 -11.09 26.41 -30.43
C VAL A 162 -10.20 26.99 -29.33
N ALA A 163 -9.68 28.20 -29.50
CA ALA A 163 -8.87 28.85 -28.47
C ALA A 163 -9.66 29.09 -27.17
N THR A 164 -10.93 29.48 -27.28
CA THR A 164 -11.83 29.64 -26.12
C THR A 164 -12.09 28.30 -25.44
N PHE A 165 -12.38 27.25 -26.20
CA PHE A 165 -12.58 25.89 -25.69
C PHE A 165 -11.34 25.36 -24.95
N CYS A 166 -10.15 25.56 -25.51
CA CYS A 166 -8.88 25.21 -24.87
C CYS A 166 -8.57 26.10 -23.66
N GLY A 167 -8.96 27.37 -23.70
CA GLY A 167 -8.83 28.31 -22.59
C GLY A 167 -9.69 27.91 -21.39
N VAL A 168 -10.95 27.51 -21.62
CA VAL A 168 -11.84 26.97 -20.58
C VAL A 168 -11.27 25.66 -20.03
N ALA A 169 -10.78 24.74 -20.88
CA ALA A 169 -10.11 23.52 -20.43
C ALA A 169 -8.91 23.83 -19.52
N THR A 170 -8.13 24.86 -19.84
CA THR A 170 -6.98 25.32 -19.05
C THR A 170 -7.40 25.86 -17.67
N LEU A 171 -8.48 26.64 -17.62
CA LEU A 171 -9.03 27.13 -16.35
C LEU A 171 -9.53 25.98 -15.48
N LEU A 172 -10.26 25.03 -16.08
CA LEU A 172 -10.74 23.84 -15.38
C LEU A 172 -9.58 22.98 -14.87
N LEU A 173 -8.50 22.84 -15.65
CA LEU A 173 -7.30 22.12 -15.21
C LEU A 173 -6.63 22.81 -14.01
N LYS A 174 -6.49 24.13 -14.02
CA LYS A 174 -5.93 24.87 -12.87
C LYS A 174 -6.80 24.76 -11.62
N LEU A 175 -8.12 24.81 -11.80
CA LEU A 175 -9.06 24.60 -10.69
C LEU A 175 -8.96 23.17 -10.17
N TRP A 176 -8.79 22.19 -11.07
CA TRP A 176 -8.55 20.81 -10.71
C TRP A 176 -7.28 20.65 -9.89
N GLU A 177 -6.12 21.08 -10.39
CA GLU A 177 -4.83 20.96 -9.67
C GLU A 177 -4.91 21.58 -8.26
N LYS A 178 -5.65 22.68 -8.09
CA LYS A 178 -5.84 23.32 -6.80
C LYS A 178 -6.75 22.55 -5.84
N HIS A 179 -7.75 21.85 -6.37
CA HIS A 179 -8.81 21.20 -5.57
C HIS A 179 -8.84 19.67 -5.72
N GLU A 180 -7.83 19.09 -6.36
CA GLU A 180 -7.76 17.67 -6.71
C GLU A 180 -7.94 16.77 -5.49
N LEU A 181 -7.27 17.11 -4.38
CA LEU A 181 -7.39 16.38 -3.12
C LEU A 181 -8.83 16.32 -2.61
N LYS A 182 -9.59 17.42 -2.66
CA LYS A 182 -11.03 17.44 -2.27
C LYS A 182 -11.86 16.64 -3.24
N PHE A 183 -11.57 16.75 -4.53
CA PHE A 183 -12.34 16.07 -5.58
C PHE A 183 -12.16 14.55 -5.56
N TYR A 184 -10.94 14.06 -5.32
CA TYR A 184 -10.67 12.63 -5.20
C TYR A 184 -11.05 12.05 -3.84
N LYS A 185 -10.71 12.73 -2.73
CA LYS A 185 -10.98 12.19 -1.39
C LYS A 185 -12.40 12.41 -0.91
N GLY A 186 -13.04 13.52 -1.26
CA GLY A 186 -14.44 13.75 -0.88
C GLY A 186 -15.42 12.74 -1.47
N ASN A 187 -15.00 12.04 -2.53
CA ASN A 187 -15.78 10.97 -3.17
C ASN A 187 -15.30 9.55 -2.80
N ARG A 188 -14.21 9.44 -2.03
CA ARG A 188 -13.59 8.17 -1.62
C ARG A 188 -13.75 8.00 -0.12
N ASN A 189 -14.64 7.11 0.27
CA ASN A 189 -14.79 6.72 1.65
C ASN A 189 -14.05 5.39 1.85
N TRP A 190 -13.11 5.35 2.78
CA TRP A 190 -12.49 4.08 3.15
C TRP A 190 -13.52 3.25 3.89
N SER A 191 -13.95 2.16 3.27
CA SER A 191 -15.01 1.31 3.80
C SER A 191 -14.53 0.55 5.04
N ASP A 192 -15.43 0.44 6.01
CA ASP A 192 -15.22 -0.33 7.23
C ASP A 192 -15.49 -1.83 6.97
N ASP A 193 -16.15 -2.15 5.86
CA ASP A 193 -16.55 -3.53 5.48
C ASP A 193 -15.37 -4.41 5.05
N TYR A 194 -14.20 -3.82 4.80
CA TYR A 194 -12.97 -4.52 4.43
C TYR A 194 -11.80 -3.92 5.17
N ALA A 195 -11.66 -4.27 6.45
CA ALA A 195 -10.69 -3.62 7.31
C ALA A 195 -10.12 -4.55 8.38
N PHE A 196 -8.90 -4.25 8.81
CA PHE A 196 -8.27 -4.84 9.98
C PHE A 196 -8.61 -3.98 11.20
N CYS A 197 -9.30 -4.53 12.19
CA CYS A 197 -9.83 -3.79 13.33
C CYS A 197 -9.06 -4.17 14.60
N ARG A 198 -8.13 -3.30 15.01
CA ARG A 198 -7.26 -3.51 16.18
C ARG A 198 -8.04 -3.75 17.47
N ARG A 199 -9.07 -2.94 17.74
CA ARG A 199 -9.81 -2.99 19.01
C ARG A 199 -10.56 -4.30 19.23
N THR A 200 -11.05 -4.88 18.15
CA THR A 200 -11.85 -6.11 18.16
C THR A 200 -10.98 -7.35 17.91
N GLY A 201 -9.80 -7.20 17.28
CA GLY A 201 -8.98 -8.31 16.79
C GLY A 201 -9.52 -8.98 15.52
N MET A 202 -10.57 -8.40 14.93
CA MET A 202 -11.28 -8.96 13.79
C MET A 202 -10.83 -8.34 12.47
N VAL A 203 -10.99 -9.10 11.40
CA VAL A 203 -10.84 -8.67 10.02
C VAL A 203 -12.23 -8.68 9.39
N MET A 204 -12.75 -7.48 9.14
CA MET A 204 -14.06 -7.28 8.54
C MET A 204 -14.00 -7.54 7.04
N THR A 205 -14.99 -8.27 6.53
CA THR A 205 -15.12 -8.59 5.10
C THR A 205 -16.59 -8.66 4.71
N SER A 206 -16.91 -8.55 3.42
CA SER A 206 -18.28 -8.81 2.95
C SER A 206 -18.78 -10.24 3.17
N ARG A 207 -17.88 -11.18 3.51
CA ARG A 207 -18.19 -12.60 3.73
C ARG A 207 -18.42 -12.92 5.22
N GLY A 208 -18.24 -11.94 6.09
CA GLY A 208 -18.26 -12.08 7.54
C GLY A 208 -16.98 -11.59 8.19
N ASP A 209 -16.99 -11.57 9.52
CA ASP A 209 -15.87 -11.11 10.34
C ASP A 209 -15.07 -12.31 10.82
N PHE A 210 -13.76 -12.29 10.55
CA PHE A 210 -12.86 -13.39 10.89
C PHE A 210 -11.78 -12.92 11.86
N PRO A 211 -11.39 -13.72 12.88
CA PRO A 211 -10.29 -13.35 13.74
C PRO A 211 -8.99 -13.20 12.97
N PHE A 212 -8.17 -12.19 13.30
CA PHE A 212 -6.93 -11.89 12.59
C PHE A 212 -5.95 -13.07 12.56
N TYR A 213 -5.88 -13.86 13.63
CA TYR A 213 -5.01 -15.03 13.74
C TYR A 213 -5.41 -16.21 12.81
N GLU A 214 -6.61 -16.18 12.21
CA GLU A 214 -7.04 -17.18 11.21
C GLU A 214 -6.47 -16.91 9.82
N PHE A 215 -5.72 -15.83 9.62
CA PHE A 215 -5.08 -15.54 8.35
C PHE A 215 -3.63 -16.04 8.32
N ASP A 216 -3.13 -16.34 7.14
CA ASP A 216 -1.77 -16.81 6.91
C ASP A 216 -1.01 -15.82 6.03
N PRO A 217 0.14 -15.31 6.49
CA PRO A 217 0.95 -14.34 5.77
C PRO A 217 1.87 -15.05 4.76
N TYR A 218 1.78 -14.68 3.48
CA TYR A 218 2.55 -15.24 2.39
C TYR A 218 3.27 -14.17 1.58
N ILE A 219 4.45 -14.51 1.09
CA ILE A 219 5.08 -13.81 -0.04
C ILE A 219 4.70 -14.57 -1.31
N GLU A 220 3.98 -13.90 -2.20
CA GLU A 220 3.59 -14.41 -3.52
C GLU A 220 4.42 -13.75 -4.62
N MET A 221 5.08 -14.56 -5.45
CA MET A 221 5.68 -14.09 -6.69
C MET A 221 4.61 -13.93 -7.78
N ARG A 222 4.60 -12.76 -8.41
CA ARG A 222 3.77 -12.46 -9.57
C ARG A 222 4.64 -12.15 -10.77
N VAL A 223 4.16 -12.61 -11.93
CA VAL A 223 4.77 -12.30 -13.22
C VAL A 223 3.90 -11.26 -13.90
N GLY A 224 4.48 -10.08 -14.16
CA GLY A 224 3.85 -9.02 -14.91
C GLY A 224 3.63 -9.41 -16.37
N THR A 225 2.77 -8.68 -17.06
CA THR A 225 2.46 -8.90 -18.48
C THR A 225 3.69 -8.78 -19.39
N GLN A 226 4.72 -8.05 -18.97
CA GLN A 226 6.00 -7.91 -19.67
C GLN A 226 7.07 -8.92 -19.19
N GLY A 227 6.69 -9.92 -18.39
CA GLY A 227 7.61 -10.92 -17.84
C GLY A 227 8.43 -10.46 -16.63
N SER A 228 8.22 -9.23 -16.14
CA SER A 228 8.84 -8.74 -14.92
C SER A 228 8.31 -9.49 -13.70
N GLN A 229 9.18 -10.09 -12.90
CA GLN A 229 8.81 -10.73 -11.64
C GLN A 229 8.79 -9.70 -10.50
N PHE A 230 7.74 -9.72 -9.69
CA PHE A 230 7.64 -8.91 -8.48
C PHE A 230 6.97 -9.70 -7.35
N HIS A 231 7.38 -9.42 -6.12
CA HIS A 231 6.85 -10.06 -4.92
C HIS A 231 5.74 -9.21 -4.32
N SER A 232 4.70 -9.86 -3.82
CA SER A 232 3.60 -9.20 -3.13
C SER A 232 3.34 -9.88 -1.80
N PHE A 233 3.08 -9.09 -0.77
CA PHE A 233 2.67 -9.61 0.52
C PHE A 233 1.17 -9.89 0.51
N LYS A 234 0.80 -11.10 0.91
CA LYS A 234 -0.57 -11.61 0.92
C LYS A 234 -0.94 -12.10 2.31
N VAL A 235 -2.13 -11.76 2.75
CA VAL A 235 -2.72 -12.31 3.97
C VAL A 235 -3.95 -13.11 3.55
N ILE A 236 -3.90 -14.43 3.69
CA ILE A 236 -4.89 -15.35 3.13
C ILE A 236 -5.61 -16.08 4.26
N HIS A 237 -6.93 -16.11 4.25
CA HIS A 237 -7.70 -16.83 5.26
C HIS A 237 -7.40 -18.33 5.22
N ARG A 238 -7.08 -18.91 6.39
CA ARG A 238 -6.64 -20.31 6.53
C ARG A 238 -7.72 -21.32 6.18
N TYR A 239 -8.97 -20.99 6.51
CA TYR A 239 -10.11 -21.91 6.40
C TYR A 239 -10.99 -21.56 5.20
N PRO A 240 -10.77 -22.19 4.03
CA PRO A 240 -11.48 -21.84 2.80
C PRO A 240 -12.99 -22.10 2.88
N HIS A 241 -13.40 -23.09 3.68
CA HIS A 241 -14.81 -23.45 3.89
C HIS A 241 -15.60 -22.40 4.68
N ARG A 242 -14.92 -21.55 5.46
CA ARG A 242 -15.57 -20.48 6.25
C ARG A 242 -15.65 -19.17 5.50
N SER A 243 -14.81 -18.99 4.49
CA SER A 243 -14.72 -17.76 3.71
C SER A 243 -14.85 -17.96 2.19
N PRO A 244 -15.73 -18.85 1.68
CA PRO A 244 -15.84 -19.10 0.24
C PRO A 244 -16.39 -17.87 -0.48
N ASP A 245 -15.93 -17.63 -1.70
CA ASP A 245 -16.57 -16.65 -2.57
C ASP A 245 -17.78 -17.31 -3.25
N PRO A 246 -18.99 -16.73 -3.19
CA PRO A 246 -20.17 -17.34 -3.78
C PRO A 246 -20.16 -17.32 -5.32
N LEU A 247 -19.31 -16.49 -5.93
CA LEU A 247 -19.22 -16.29 -7.38
C LEU A 247 -17.93 -16.85 -7.98
N THR A 248 -16.89 -17.08 -7.19
CA THR A 248 -15.58 -17.58 -7.62
C THR A 248 -15.04 -18.63 -6.64
N ASN A 249 -14.14 -19.52 -7.06
CA ASN A 249 -13.45 -20.40 -6.12
C ASN A 249 -12.14 -19.76 -5.62
N ASN A 250 -12.16 -18.46 -5.29
CA ASN A 250 -10.98 -17.71 -4.86
C ASN A 250 -10.92 -17.57 -3.33
N PRO A 251 -9.73 -17.75 -2.71
CA PRO A 251 -9.60 -17.63 -1.27
C PRO A 251 -9.86 -16.18 -0.83
N LEU A 252 -10.31 -16.01 0.41
CA LEU A 252 -10.37 -14.67 1.01
C LEU A 252 -8.94 -14.20 1.27
N GLU A 253 -8.50 -13.16 0.58
CA GLU A 253 -7.14 -12.64 0.71
C GLU A 253 -7.07 -11.11 0.65
N PHE A 254 -6.03 -10.57 1.28
CA PHE A 254 -5.64 -9.17 1.22
C PHE A 254 -4.27 -9.04 0.60
N SER A 255 -4.11 -8.03 -0.27
CA SER A 255 -2.86 -7.76 -0.96
C SER A 255 -2.25 -6.47 -0.46
N PHE A 256 -0.94 -6.51 -0.21
CA PHE A 256 -0.14 -5.36 0.15
C PHE A 256 0.90 -5.19 -0.96
N ALA A 257 0.76 -4.11 -1.72
CA ALA A 257 1.77 -3.70 -2.67
C ALA A 257 2.80 -2.85 -1.93
N VAL A 258 4.06 -3.27 -1.99
CA VAL A 258 5.17 -2.60 -1.33
C VAL A 258 6.27 -2.47 -2.36
N ASP A 259 6.81 -1.27 -2.47
CA ASP A 259 7.94 -1.03 -3.36
C ASP A 259 9.23 -1.45 -2.64
N GLY A 260 10.05 -2.26 -3.33
CA GLY A 260 11.41 -2.56 -2.89
C GLY A 260 11.69 -4.05 -2.73
N SER A 261 12.56 -4.34 -1.77
CA SER A 261 13.09 -5.67 -1.48
C SER A 261 12.07 -6.56 -0.75
N ILE A 262 12.37 -7.85 -0.65
CA ILE A 262 11.61 -8.80 0.17
C ILE A 262 11.61 -8.38 1.65
N ALA A 263 12.69 -7.75 2.14
CA ALA A 263 12.77 -7.20 3.49
C ALA A 263 11.64 -6.18 3.77
N GLN A 264 11.24 -5.39 2.77
CA GLN A 264 10.10 -4.48 2.92
C GLN A 264 8.76 -5.24 3.13
N LEU A 265 8.61 -6.43 2.55
CA LEU A 265 7.42 -7.28 2.77
C LEU A 265 7.40 -7.84 4.19
N TYR A 266 8.55 -8.23 4.72
CA TYR A 266 8.70 -8.60 6.13
C TYR A 266 8.35 -7.43 7.06
N ALA A 267 8.83 -6.23 6.76
CA ALA A 267 8.53 -5.03 7.53
C ALA A 267 7.03 -4.69 7.50
N VAL A 268 6.35 -4.84 6.36
CA VAL A 268 4.89 -4.66 6.29
C VAL A 268 4.16 -5.66 7.16
N TRP A 269 4.58 -6.93 7.16
CA TRP A 269 3.97 -7.94 8.01
C TRP A 269 4.19 -7.65 9.49
N ASP A 270 5.42 -7.28 9.87
CA ASP A 270 5.78 -6.85 11.22
C ASP A 270 4.93 -5.66 11.70
N MET A 271 4.79 -4.65 10.84
CA MET A 271 3.98 -3.47 11.11
C MET A 271 2.49 -3.79 11.24
N LEU A 272 1.95 -4.66 10.38
CA LEU A 272 0.55 -5.08 10.45
C LEU A 272 0.26 -5.85 11.74
N GLN A 273 1.14 -6.76 12.14
CA GLN A 273 0.98 -7.48 13.39
C GLN A 273 1.04 -6.53 14.59
N ARG A 274 2.02 -5.61 14.65
CA ARG A 274 2.07 -4.59 15.72
C ARG A 274 0.86 -3.67 15.71
N TYR A 275 0.31 -3.35 14.54
CA TYR A 275 -0.94 -2.61 14.44
C TYR A 275 -2.12 -3.41 15.01
N MET A 276 -2.18 -4.73 14.84
CA MET A 276 -3.26 -5.55 15.39
C MET A 276 -3.05 -5.95 16.85
N ASP A 277 -1.80 -6.08 17.30
CA ASP A 277 -1.46 -6.55 18.65
C ASP A 277 -1.65 -5.44 19.68
N VAL A 278 -2.66 -5.62 20.54
CA VAL A 278 -3.00 -4.64 21.58
C VAL A 278 -2.00 -4.58 22.73
N SER A 279 -1.07 -5.53 22.82
CA SER A 279 0.07 -5.48 23.76
C SER A 279 1.20 -4.56 23.28
N GLN A 280 1.26 -4.25 21.99
CA GLN A 280 2.26 -3.37 21.38
C GLN A 280 1.68 -1.97 21.17
N PRO A 281 2.48 -0.89 21.25
CA PRO A 281 2.02 0.42 20.78
C PRO A 281 1.78 0.39 19.27
N LEU A 282 0.89 1.27 18.79
CA LEU A 282 0.70 1.52 17.37
C LEU A 282 2.05 1.81 16.69
N PRO A 283 2.28 1.31 15.46
CA PRO A 283 3.45 1.66 14.68
C PRO A 283 3.67 3.17 14.63
N ASP A 284 4.91 3.62 14.89
CA ASP A 284 5.27 5.03 14.77
C ASP A 284 5.49 5.39 13.29
N VAL A 285 4.39 5.66 12.59
CA VAL A 285 4.33 6.10 11.19
C VAL A 285 3.46 7.35 11.08
N PRO A 286 3.67 8.21 10.06
CA PRO A 286 2.93 9.45 9.89
C PRO A 286 1.42 9.27 9.93
N GLU A 287 0.88 8.27 9.22
CA GLU A 287 -0.55 7.99 9.12
C GLU A 287 -1.23 7.74 10.47
N LEU A 288 -0.48 7.21 11.44
CA LEU A 288 -0.99 6.88 12.77
C LEU A 288 -0.75 7.98 13.81
N GLU A 289 0.15 8.94 13.54
CA GLU A 289 0.49 10.01 14.48
C GLU A 289 -0.74 10.74 15.05
N PRO A 290 -1.75 11.13 14.24
CA PRO A 290 -2.93 11.82 14.75
C PRO A 290 -3.75 10.98 15.74
N PHE A 291 -3.66 9.66 15.65
CA PHE A 291 -4.53 8.71 16.35
C PHE A 291 -3.87 8.07 17.58
N ARG A 292 -2.56 8.23 17.77
CA ARG A 292 -1.78 7.59 18.85
C ARG A 292 -2.35 7.83 20.25
N HIS A 293 -2.87 9.04 20.50
CA HIS A 293 -3.43 9.44 21.79
C HIS A 293 -4.81 8.80 22.10
N LEU A 294 -5.47 8.22 21.09
CA LEU A 294 -6.78 7.57 21.20
C LEU A 294 -6.66 6.07 21.51
N ASP A 295 -5.49 5.46 21.26
CA ASP A 295 -5.23 4.04 21.56
C ASP A 295 -4.67 3.89 22.99
N PRO A 296 -5.31 3.09 23.88
CA PRO A 296 -4.92 2.98 25.29
C PRO A 296 -3.46 2.53 25.51
N THR A 297 -3.01 1.48 24.82
CA THR A 297 -1.64 0.96 24.95
C THR A 297 -0.62 1.97 24.45
N THR A 298 -0.89 2.60 23.30
CA THR A 298 -0.01 3.62 22.71
C THR A 298 0.08 4.85 23.58
N LYS A 299 -1.06 5.33 24.10
CA LYS A 299 -1.10 6.47 25.02
C LYS A 299 -0.24 6.21 26.27
N ALA A 300 -0.40 5.05 26.91
CA ALA A 300 0.41 4.70 28.08
C ALA A 300 1.91 4.58 27.74
N TYR A 301 2.24 4.05 26.56
CA TYR A 301 3.62 3.95 26.08
C TYR A 301 4.25 5.33 25.82
N ASP A 302 3.50 6.23 25.20
CA ASP A 302 3.94 7.60 24.87
C ASP A 302 4.05 8.47 26.14
N GLU A 303 3.08 8.40 27.06
CA GLU A 303 3.12 9.08 28.37
C GLU A 303 4.27 8.60 29.26
N ALA A 304 4.66 7.33 29.13
CA ALA A 304 5.86 6.79 29.79
C ALA A 304 7.19 7.24 29.14
N GLY A 305 7.14 8.08 28.10
CA GLY A 305 8.33 8.61 27.41
C GLY A 305 9.06 7.58 26.54
N LYS A 306 8.46 6.40 26.28
CA LYS A 306 9.13 5.31 25.56
C LYS A 306 9.20 5.52 24.05
N ARG A 307 8.37 6.39 23.48
CA ARG A 307 8.40 6.75 22.05
C ARG A 307 9.74 7.35 21.62
N GLY A 308 10.45 8.04 22.52
CA GLY A 308 11.71 8.72 22.21
C GLY A 308 11.57 9.87 21.20
N ARG A 309 10.34 10.26 20.84
CA ARG A 309 10.03 11.33 19.88
C ARG A 309 8.87 12.18 20.39
N PRO A 310 8.81 13.48 20.06
CA PRO A 310 7.67 14.34 20.36
C PRO A 310 6.36 13.80 19.76
N ALA A 311 5.23 14.18 20.37
CA ALA A 311 3.89 13.76 19.93
C ALA A 311 3.63 14.10 18.44
N THR A 312 4.21 15.19 17.95
CA THR A 312 3.99 15.78 16.63
C THR A 312 5.20 15.63 15.70
N TYR A 313 6.07 14.66 15.98
CA TYR A 313 7.32 14.44 15.27
C TYR A 313 7.16 14.39 13.75
N TRP A 314 6.23 13.59 13.23
CA TRP A 314 6.02 13.43 11.79
C TRP A 314 5.52 14.72 11.19
N ARG A 315 4.46 15.30 11.76
CA ARG A 315 3.92 16.60 11.33
C ARG A 315 5.00 17.68 11.27
N ASP A 316 5.83 17.77 12.31
CA ASP A 316 6.87 18.78 12.39
C ASP A 316 8.02 18.48 11.44
N LEU A 317 8.40 17.21 11.23
CA LEU A 317 9.39 16.81 10.23
C LEU A 317 8.97 17.26 8.82
N TYR A 318 7.76 16.90 8.38
CA TYR A 318 7.27 17.26 7.05
C TYR A 318 7.02 18.76 6.88
N ALA A 319 6.70 19.48 7.95
CA ALA A 319 6.51 20.93 7.89
C ALA A 319 7.80 21.70 7.60
N HIS A 320 8.96 21.14 7.95
CA HIS A 320 10.24 21.84 7.91
C HIS A 320 11.28 21.22 6.98
N SER A 321 11.06 20.00 6.48
CA SER A 321 11.99 19.32 5.57
C SER A 321 11.75 19.62 4.09
N SER A 322 12.81 19.65 3.30
CA SER A 322 12.72 19.73 1.84
C SER A 322 12.43 18.36 1.19
N GLU A 323 11.99 18.35 -0.07
CA GLU A 323 11.78 17.12 -0.86
C GLU A 323 13.07 16.26 -0.91
N GLU A 324 14.24 16.89 -1.04
CA GLU A 324 15.54 16.22 -1.07
C GLU A 324 15.90 15.59 0.28
N GLU A 325 15.64 16.28 1.39
CA GLU A 325 15.88 15.77 2.73
C GLU A 325 15.00 14.55 3.03
N LEU A 326 13.71 14.62 2.71
CA LEU A 326 12.78 13.50 2.88
C LEU A 326 13.18 12.30 2.02
N LYS A 327 13.65 12.55 0.79
CA LYS A 327 14.18 11.50 -0.08
C LYS A 327 15.44 10.85 0.52
N ALA A 328 16.34 11.63 1.10
CA ALA A 328 17.54 11.11 1.76
C ALA A 328 17.19 10.27 3.00
N LEU A 329 16.25 10.74 3.83
CA LEU A 329 15.73 9.98 4.99
C LEU A 329 15.07 8.68 4.56
N ARG A 330 14.28 8.72 3.48
CA ARG A 330 13.64 7.53 2.90
C ARG A 330 14.66 6.48 2.47
N GLU A 331 15.75 6.90 1.83
CA GLU A 331 16.80 5.98 1.37
C GLU A 331 17.63 5.44 2.54
N ALA A 332 17.95 6.27 3.53
CA ALA A 332 18.63 5.83 4.74
C ALA A 332 17.79 4.78 5.50
N HIS A 333 16.48 5.03 5.63
CA HIS A 333 15.57 4.09 6.27
C HIS A 333 15.36 2.82 5.42
N ARG A 334 15.36 2.92 4.09
CA ARG A 334 15.36 1.74 3.22
C ARG A 334 16.55 0.83 3.51
N ALA A 335 17.74 1.40 3.66
CA ALA A 335 18.94 0.63 4.00
C ALA A 335 18.85 -0.02 5.39
N GLU A 336 18.21 0.64 6.37
CA GLU A 336 17.92 0.07 7.69
C GLU A 336 17.01 -1.16 7.57
N VAL A 337 15.90 -1.04 6.83
CA VAL A 337 14.97 -2.16 6.61
C VAL A 337 15.69 -3.30 5.89
N ASP A 338 16.44 -3.00 4.83
CA ASP A 338 17.12 -4.02 4.02
C ASP A 338 18.28 -4.70 4.78
N GLY A 339 18.90 -4.01 5.75
CA GLY A 339 19.96 -4.54 6.60
C GLY A 339 19.49 -5.28 7.85
N ALA A 340 18.20 -5.21 8.19
CA ALA A 340 17.66 -5.87 9.38
C ALA A 340 17.61 -7.40 9.23
N HIS A 341 17.79 -8.11 10.35
CA HIS A 341 17.79 -9.57 10.35
C HIS A 341 16.37 -10.14 10.41
N TRP A 342 15.73 -10.28 9.25
CA TRP A 342 14.33 -10.71 9.15
C TRP A 342 14.08 -12.21 9.32
N GLY A 343 15.05 -13.05 8.97
CA GLY A 343 14.91 -14.50 8.94
C GLY A 343 15.18 -15.20 10.25
N GLY A 344 14.66 -16.43 10.39
CA GLY A 344 14.98 -17.33 11.50
C GLY A 344 14.28 -16.97 12.81
N ARG A 345 13.26 -16.11 12.74
CA ARG A 345 12.46 -15.71 13.90
C ARG A 345 11.50 -16.83 14.31
N PRO A 346 11.24 -16.99 15.62
CA PRO A 346 10.26 -17.97 16.08
C PRO A 346 8.87 -17.61 15.56
N ASP A 347 8.14 -18.64 15.14
CA ASP A 347 6.77 -18.50 14.68
C ASP A 347 5.80 -19.04 15.74
N LEU A 348 5.18 -18.14 16.49
CA LEU A 348 4.29 -18.51 17.60
C LEU A 348 3.01 -19.22 17.13
N MET A 349 2.63 -19.09 15.86
CA MET A 349 1.45 -19.76 15.31
C MET A 349 1.62 -21.27 15.24
N GLU A 350 2.87 -21.76 15.16
CA GLU A 350 3.16 -23.20 15.15
C GLU A 350 2.81 -23.89 16.46
N LEU A 351 2.80 -23.16 17.57
CA LEU A 351 2.37 -23.67 18.87
C LEU A 351 0.84 -23.77 18.96
N SER A 352 0.13 -22.97 18.16
CA SER A 352 -1.33 -22.86 18.21
C SER A 352 -2.05 -23.74 17.20
N VAL A 353 -1.36 -24.19 16.15
CA VAL A 353 -1.93 -24.95 15.03
C VAL A 353 -1.18 -26.30 14.87
N PRO A 354 -1.81 -27.45 15.21
CA PRO A 354 -1.13 -28.74 15.34
C PRO A 354 -0.38 -29.32 14.11
N ASN A 355 -0.61 -28.79 12.90
CA ASN A 355 0.00 -29.27 11.64
C ASN A 355 0.53 -28.11 10.76
N TYR A 356 0.84 -26.97 11.37
CA TYR A 356 1.15 -25.74 10.63
C TYR A 356 2.38 -25.88 9.74
N ARG A 357 3.47 -26.44 10.28
CA ARG A 357 4.73 -26.69 9.56
C ARG A 357 4.57 -27.66 8.40
N GLU A 358 3.77 -28.70 8.59
CA GLU A 358 3.59 -29.78 7.61
C GLU A 358 2.82 -29.31 6.39
N THR A 359 1.76 -28.53 6.63
CA THR A 359 0.86 -28.07 5.56
C THR A 359 1.36 -26.80 4.89
N ARG A 360 2.06 -25.93 5.61
CA ARG A 360 2.50 -24.61 5.12
C ARG A 360 4.01 -24.49 5.23
N LYS A 361 4.71 -24.46 4.08
CA LYS A 361 6.15 -24.20 4.02
C LYS A 361 6.49 -22.88 4.71
N GLY A 362 7.32 -22.94 5.75
CA GLY A 362 7.82 -21.78 6.49
C GLY A 362 8.90 -21.01 5.74
N GLU A 363 9.61 -20.14 6.47
CA GLU A 363 10.80 -19.45 5.96
C GLU A 363 11.89 -20.44 5.49
N PRO A 364 12.61 -20.16 4.39
CA PRO A 364 13.87 -20.83 4.11
C PRO A 364 14.91 -20.43 5.16
N GLU A 365 15.87 -21.33 5.46
CA GLU A 365 16.92 -21.09 6.46
C GLU A 365 17.80 -19.88 6.15
N ASP A 366 17.93 -19.47 4.88
CA ASP A 366 18.58 -18.22 4.46
C ASP A 366 17.59 -17.31 3.72
N VAL A 367 17.26 -16.16 4.32
CA VAL A 367 16.41 -15.13 3.71
C VAL A 367 17.06 -14.43 2.51
N ASN A 368 18.35 -14.63 2.23
CA ASN A 368 18.98 -14.17 0.98
C ASN A 368 18.86 -15.19 -0.15
N ASP A 369 18.45 -16.44 0.13
CA ASP A 369 18.25 -17.45 -0.91
C ASP A 369 17.03 -17.18 -1.79
N PHE A 370 16.12 -16.29 -1.38
CA PHE A 370 15.09 -15.76 -2.29
C PHE A 370 15.69 -15.10 -3.55
N GLY A 371 17.00 -14.74 -3.52
CA GLY A 371 17.73 -14.13 -4.61
C GLY A 371 18.53 -15.08 -5.51
N ARG A 372 18.67 -16.38 -5.19
CA ARG A 372 19.41 -17.31 -6.07
C ARG A 372 18.52 -17.90 -7.14
N PHE A 373 18.26 -17.12 -8.19
CA PHE A 373 17.71 -17.67 -9.44
C PHE A 373 18.74 -17.65 -10.58
N PRO A 374 18.87 -18.74 -11.38
CA PRO A 374 20.04 -19.02 -12.22
C PRO A 374 20.32 -18.06 -13.39
N TRP A 375 19.49 -17.04 -13.62
CA TRP A 375 19.45 -16.32 -14.90
C TRP A 375 19.78 -14.82 -14.83
N LYS A 376 20.06 -14.26 -13.64
CA LYS A 376 20.59 -12.90 -13.52
C LYS A 376 21.81 -12.90 -12.61
N ALA A 377 22.98 -12.99 -13.23
CA ALA A 377 24.26 -12.63 -12.62
C ALA A 377 24.28 -11.10 -12.35
N GLY A 378 23.51 -10.66 -11.37
CA GLY A 378 23.63 -9.32 -10.80
C GLY A 378 24.71 -9.36 -9.73
N LYS A 379 25.92 -8.87 -10.04
CA LYS A 379 26.93 -8.58 -9.02
C LYS A 379 26.38 -7.56 -8.05
N PHE A 380 26.39 -7.85 -6.75
CA PHE A 380 26.40 -6.82 -5.72
C PHE A 380 27.48 -7.16 -4.68
N SER A 381 28.43 -6.21 -4.58
CA SER A 381 29.43 -5.94 -3.53
C SER A 381 29.81 -7.08 -2.59
N ASP A 382 31.05 -7.54 -2.74
CA ASP A 382 31.74 -8.44 -1.82
C ASP A 382 31.64 -7.95 -0.37
N ARG A 383 31.03 -8.78 0.49
CA ARG A 383 31.15 -8.67 1.93
C ARG A 383 32.58 -9.12 2.31
N PRO A 384 33.30 -8.41 3.20
CA PRO A 384 34.60 -8.91 3.65
C PRO A 384 34.41 -10.27 4.34
N GLU A 385 35.25 -11.23 3.95
CA GLU A 385 35.23 -12.60 4.45
C GLU A 385 35.24 -12.63 5.97
N ALA A 386 34.36 -13.45 6.55
CA ALA A 386 34.36 -13.73 7.97
C ALA A 386 35.73 -14.33 8.34
N THR A 387 36.41 -13.69 9.29
CA THR A 387 37.70 -14.16 9.82
C THR A 387 37.52 -15.57 10.38
N GLN A 388 38.26 -16.54 9.82
CA GLN A 388 38.29 -17.91 10.33
C GLN A 388 38.83 -17.91 11.77
N SER A 389 38.06 -18.51 12.67
CA SER A 389 38.51 -18.83 14.03
C SER A 389 39.59 -19.91 13.97
N VAL A 390 40.83 -19.49 14.23
CA VAL A 390 41.94 -20.37 14.58
C VAL A 390 41.72 -20.81 16.02
N ASP A 391 41.46 -22.11 16.23
CA ASP A 391 42.08 -22.94 17.27
C ASP A 391 41.28 -24.24 17.49
N SER A 392 41.81 -25.34 16.93
CA SER A 392 41.81 -26.64 17.61
C SER A 392 42.85 -27.52 16.93
N HIS A 393 44.07 -27.43 17.43
CA HIS A 393 45.14 -28.37 17.13
C HIS A 393 45.02 -29.62 18.01
N ASP A 394 45.35 -30.76 17.39
CA ASP A 394 45.94 -31.98 17.93
C ASP A 394 45.03 -33.12 18.48
N GLN A 395 44.93 -34.19 17.68
CA GLN A 395 45.64 -35.49 17.84
C GLN A 395 45.22 -36.44 16.68
N GLN A 396 46.09 -36.75 15.71
CA GLN A 396 46.89 -38.01 15.56
C GLN A 396 46.10 -39.31 15.86
N GLN A 397 46.12 -40.41 15.10
CA GLN A 397 47.10 -40.97 14.15
C GLN A 397 46.51 -42.22 13.44
N ASN A 398 47.00 -42.51 12.22
CA ASN A 398 47.25 -43.82 11.58
C ASN A 398 46.19 -44.95 11.48
N ASP A 399 45.90 -45.38 10.24
CA ASP A 399 46.29 -46.69 9.65
C ASP A 399 45.59 -46.87 8.27
N GLU A 400 46.34 -46.83 7.17
CA GLU A 400 46.82 -48.00 6.40
C GLU A 400 45.74 -48.97 5.85
N ASN A 401 45.64 -48.98 4.51
CA ASN A 401 45.49 -50.15 3.62
C ASN A 401 44.49 -51.28 3.98
N ARG A 402 43.48 -51.49 3.11
CA ARG A 402 43.39 -52.67 2.22
C ARG A 402 42.12 -52.71 1.36
N ARG A 403 42.37 -52.89 0.06
CA ARG A 403 41.60 -53.58 -1.00
C ARG A 403 40.25 -53.02 -1.45
#